data_AF-A0A386WYN0-F1
#
_entry.id   AF-A0A386WYN0-F1
#
_cell.length_a   1.000
_cell.length_b   1.000
_cell.length_c   1.000
_cell.angle_alpha   90.00
_cell.angle_beta   90.00
_cell.angle_gamma   90.00
#
_symmetry.space_group_name_H-M   'P 1'
#
loop_
_entity.id
_entity.type
_entity.pdbx_description
1 polymer ?
#
loop_
_entity_poly.entity_id
_entity_poly.type
_entity_poly.pdbx_seq_one_letter_code
_entity_poly.pdbx_strand_id
1 'polypeptide(L)'
;MKGRDLRRVTTDVEARRPASLEQAAERAHRGRALVEQARLAARAGQPPPPLPAGPAAPVPAPRVEATACARCYRPHEAPPNTLCPVCAADDPQPLDDLDALPITTPGDTAWS
;
A
#
# COMPACT_ATOMS: atom_id res chain seq x y z
N MET A 1 -16.48 15.11 -2.88
CA MET A 1 -15.50 13.99 -2.88
C MET A 1 -16.21 12.68 -2.50
N LYS A 2 -16.95 12.02 -3.41
CA LYS A 2 -17.72 10.78 -3.12
C LYS A 2 -17.49 9.62 -4.10
N GLY A 3 -16.82 9.86 -5.24
CA GLY A 3 -16.66 8.86 -6.31
C GLY A 3 -15.34 8.10 -6.35
N ARG A 4 -14.38 8.41 -5.45
CA ARG A 4 -13.05 7.77 -5.41
C ARG A 4 -13.02 6.56 -4.46
N ASP A 5 -13.73 6.65 -3.34
CA ASP A 5 -13.81 5.57 -2.34
C ASP A 5 -14.64 4.39 -2.84
N LEU A 6 -15.76 4.65 -3.52
CA LEU A 6 -16.60 3.59 -4.10
C LEU A 6 -15.84 2.75 -5.12
N ARG A 7 -15.01 3.36 -5.96
CA ARG A 7 -14.18 2.65 -6.94
C ARG A 7 -13.13 1.75 -6.29
N ARG A 8 -12.58 2.16 -5.15
CA ARG A 8 -11.60 1.36 -4.41
C ARG A 8 -12.25 0.15 -3.73
N VAL A 9 -13.42 0.36 -3.14
CA VAL A 9 -14.22 -0.71 -2.53
C VAL A 9 -14.66 -1.73 -3.59
N THR A 10 -15.11 -1.28 -4.76
CA THR A 10 -15.50 -2.21 -5.84
C THR A 10 -14.33 -3.03 -6.36
N THR A 11 -13.14 -2.43 -6.55
CA THR A 11 -11.96 -3.17 -7.01
C THR A 11 -11.46 -4.22 -6.01
N ASP A 12 -11.58 -3.96 -4.70
CA ASP A 12 -11.19 -4.96 -3.67
C ASP A 12 -12.20 -6.11 -3.62
N VAL A 13 -13.50 -5.81 -3.76
CA VAL A 13 -14.56 -6.84 -3.83
C VAL A 13 -14.40 -7.71 -5.08
N GLU A 14 -14.09 -7.11 -6.24
CA GLU A 14 -13.84 -7.84 -7.47
C GLU A 14 -12.58 -8.71 -7.39
N ALA A 15 -11.48 -8.19 -6.84
CA ALA A 15 -10.24 -8.94 -6.65
C ALA A 15 -10.43 -10.18 -5.76
N ARG A 16 -11.38 -10.13 -4.80
CA ARG A 16 -11.68 -11.24 -3.90
C ARG A 16 -12.78 -12.17 -4.42
N ARG A 17 -13.44 -11.84 -5.52
CA ARG A 17 -14.51 -12.66 -6.08
C ARG A 17 -13.96 -14.02 -6.52
N PRO A 18 -14.61 -15.14 -6.18
CA PRO A 18 -14.21 -16.43 -6.69
C PRO A 18 -14.44 -16.49 -8.21
N ALA A 19 -13.49 -17.08 -8.94
CA ALA A 19 -13.53 -17.23 -10.39
C ALA A 19 -14.56 -18.29 -10.83
N SER A 20 -14.99 -19.17 -9.92
CA SER A 20 -15.97 -20.23 -10.20
C SER A 20 -16.85 -20.57 -8.98
N LEU A 21 -17.98 -21.24 -9.21
CA LEU A 21 -18.85 -21.76 -8.16
C LEU A 21 -18.15 -22.81 -7.28
N GLU A 22 -17.32 -23.66 -7.88
CA GLU A 22 -16.52 -24.65 -7.17
C GLU A 22 -15.53 -23.97 -6.21
N GLN A 23 -14.82 -22.93 -6.69
CA GLN A 23 -13.92 -22.16 -5.84
C GLN A 23 -14.68 -21.44 -4.72
N ALA A 24 -15.90 -20.97 -4.97
CA ALA A 24 -16.76 -20.38 -3.95
C ALA A 24 -17.13 -21.42 -2.88
N ALA A 25 -17.52 -22.64 -3.29
CA ALA A 25 -17.87 -23.74 -2.40
C ALA A 25 -16.67 -24.18 -1.54
N GLU A 26 -15.48 -24.32 -2.14
CA GLU A 26 -14.26 -24.69 -1.44
C GLU A 26 -13.84 -23.62 -0.41
N ARG A 27 -13.96 -22.33 -0.76
CA ARG A 27 -13.73 -21.22 0.18
C ARG A 27 -14.73 -21.23 1.34
N ALA A 28 -16.01 -21.46 1.05
CA ALA A 28 -17.05 -21.55 2.08
C ALA A 28 -16.81 -22.73 3.03
N HIS A 29 -16.41 -23.89 2.49
CA HIS A 29 -16.07 -25.08 3.27
C HIS A 29 -14.88 -24.81 4.21
N ARG A 30 -13.80 -24.25 3.69
CA ARG A 30 -12.62 -23.86 4.50
C ARG A 30 -12.98 -22.84 5.58
N GLY A 31 -13.77 -21.82 5.25
CA GLY A 31 -14.23 -20.81 6.21
C GLY A 31 -15.03 -21.42 7.36
N ARG A 32 -15.96 -22.33 7.06
CA ARG A 32 -16.73 -23.06 8.09
C ARG A 32 -15.83 -23.88 9.01
N ALA A 33 -14.86 -24.59 8.44
CA ALA A 33 -13.93 -25.40 9.23
C ALA A 33 -13.10 -24.55 10.21
N LEU A 34 -12.60 -23.39 9.77
CA LEU A 34 -11.85 -22.46 10.64
C LEU A 34 -12.71 -21.91 11.78
N VAL A 35 -13.98 -21.59 11.50
CA VAL A 35 -14.92 -21.12 12.53
C VAL A 35 -15.18 -22.20 13.57
N GLU A 36 -15.40 -23.45 13.14
CA GLU A 36 -15.63 -24.55 14.08
C GLU A 36 -14.39 -24.83 14.94
N GLN A 37 -13.20 -24.80 14.36
CA GLN A 37 -11.94 -24.93 15.11
C GLN A 37 -11.77 -23.82 16.16
N ALA A 38 -12.02 -22.57 15.79
CA ALA A 38 -11.96 -21.45 16.73
C ALA A 38 -13.00 -21.59 17.85
N ARG A 39 -14.21 -22.06 17.51
CA ARG A 39 -15.28 -22.32 18.49
C ARG A 39 -14.91 -23.45 19.45
N LEU A 40 -14.25 -24.51 18.98
CA LEU A 40 -13.77 -25.60 19.82
C LEU A 40 -12.64 -25.13 20.74
N ALA A 41 -11.68 -24.36 20.22
CA ALA A 41 -10.61 -23.77 21.03
C ALA A 41 -11.17 -22.85 22.14
N ALA A 42 -12.15 -22.00 21.81
CA ALA A 42 -12.81 -21.14 22.77
C ALA A 42 -13.52 -21.93 23.89
N ARG A 43 -14.19 -23.04 23.55
CA ARG A 43 -14.81 -23.94 24.54
C ARG A 43 -13.79 -24.62 25.45
N ALA A 44 -12.59 -24.89 24.94
CA ALA A 44 -11.49 -25.47 25.68
C ALA A 44 -10.67 -24.43 26.48
N GLY A 45 -11.04 -23.14 26.43
CA GLY A 45 -10.25 -22.06 27.04
C GLY A 45 -8.88 -21.85 26.39
N GLN A 46 -8.69 -22.35 25.17
CA GLN A 46 -7.46 -22.24 24.42
C GLN A 46 -7.50 -21.01 23.50
N PRO A 47 -6.33 -20.42 23.19
CA PRO A 47 -6.26 -19.35 22.20
C PRO A 47 -6.74 -19.84 20.83
N PRO A 48 -7.35 -18.96 20.01
CA PRO A 48 -7.81 -19.33 18.69
C PRO A 48 -6.64 -19.77 17.79
N PRO A 49 -6.85 -20.70 16.86
CA PRO A 49 -5.81 -21.15 15.95
C PRO A 49 -5.32 -19.98 15.07
N PRO A 50 -4.03 -19.95 14.72
CA PRO A 50 -3.49 -18.92 13.84
C PRO A 50 -4.19 -19.00 12.48
N LEU A 51 -4.67 -17.85 12.01
CA LEU A 51 -5.25 -17.76 10.69
C LEU A 51 -4.15 -17.89 9.62
N PRO A 52 -4.41 -18.58 8.50
CA PRO A 52 -3.47 -18.62 7.40
C PRO A 52 -3.22 -17.19 6.89
N ALA A 53 -1.97 -16.91 6.50
CA ALA A 53 -1.61 -15.63 5.91
C ALA A 53 -2.49 -15.38 4.69
N GLY A 54 -3.20 -14.25 4.69
CA GLY A 54 -3.95 -13.81 3.53
C GLY A 54 -2.99 -13.48 2.38
N PRO A 55 -3.49 -13.45 1.13
CA PRO A 55 -2.71 -12.94 0.01
C PRO A 55 -2.22 -11.53 0.34
N ALA A 56 -0.97 -11.23 -0.01
CA ALA A 56 -0.37 -9.91 0.19
C ALA A 56 -1.29 -8.84 -0.39
N ALA A 57 -1.52 -7.76 0.37
CA ALA A 57 -2.28 -6.63 -0.13
C ALA A 57 -1.62 -6.13 -1.43
N PRO A 58 -2.39 -5.85 -2.50
CA PRO A 58 -1.80 -5.31 -3.72
C PRO A 58 -1.11 -3.98 -3.41
N VAL A 59 0.19 -3.91 -3.72
CA VAL A 59 0.94 -2.65 -3.67
C VAL A 59 0.29 -1.71 -4.68
N PRO A 60 -0.19 -0.51 -4.28
CA PRO A 60 -0.75 0.42 -5.24
C PRO A 60 0.33 0.79 -6.24
N ALA A 61 0.09 0.54 -7.53
CA ALA A 61 0.95 1.06 -8.59
C ALA A 61 1.09 2.59 -8.42
N PRO A 62 2.28 3.17 -8.66
CA PRO A 62 2.44 4.62 -8.59
C PRO A 62 1.44 5.26 -9.54
N ARG A 63 0.58 6.13 -9.00
CA ARG A 63 -0.41 6.86 -9.80
C ARG A 63 0.35 7.85 -10.68
N VAL A 64 0.39 7.56 -11.97
CA VAL A 64 0.81 8.54 -12.99
C VAL A 64 -0.38 9.49 -13.18
N GLU A 65 -0.17 10.76 -12.89
CA GLU A 65 -1.17 11.81 -13.06
C GLU A 65 -0.58 12.91 -13.95
N ALA A 66 -1.43 13.66 -14.67
CA ALA A 66 -0.98 14.85 -15.39
C ALA A 66 -0.60 15.92 -14.36
N THR A 67 0.70 16.18 -14.21
CA THR A 67 1.26 17.09 -13.21
C THR A 67 2.20 18.10 -13.86
N ALA A 68 2.38 19.26 -13.23
CA ALA A 68 3.34 20.26 -13.68
C ALA A 68 4.75 19.90 -13.18
N CYS A 69 5.75 19.99 -14.06
CA CYS A 69 7.16 19.84 -13.67
C CYS A 69 7.53 20.87 -12.59
N ALA A 70 8.19 20.44 -11.51
CA ALA A 70 8.59 21.34 -10.42
C ALA A 70 9.58 22.44 -10.84
N ARG A 71 10.28 22.27 -11.98
CA ARG A 71 11.28 23.24 -12.47
C ARG A 71 10.77 24.14 -13.59
N CYS A 72 10.18 23.55 -14.64
CA CYS A 72 9.75 24.31 -15.82
C CYS A 72 8.24 24.50 -15.91
N TYR A 73 7.47 23.96 -14.97
CA TYR A 73 6.01 24.03 -14.90
C TYR A 73 5.27 23.49 -16.14
N ARG A 74 5.96 22.83 -17.08
CA ARG A 74 5.33 22.16 -18.21
C ARG A 74 4.55 20.92 -17.73
N PRO A 75 3.37 20.66 -18.30
CA PRO A 75 2.60 19.46 -17.98
C PRO A 75 3.32 18.21 -18.48
N HIS A 76 3.33 17.16 -17.67
CA HIS A 76 3.85 15.83 -18.00
C HIS A 76 3.16 14.76 -17.16
N GLU A 77 3.24 13.50 -17.61
CA GLU A 77 2.70 12.34 -16.90
C GLU A 77 3.76 11.79 -15.95
N ALA A 78 3.55 11.98 -14.64
CA ALA A 78 4.46 11.50 -13.61
C ALA A 78 3.77 11.44 -12.23
N PRO A 79 4.38 10.80 -11.23
CA PRO A 79 4.00 10.98 -9.84
C PRO A 79 4.10 12.47 -9.42
N PRO A 80 3.35 12.92 -8.40
CA PRO A 80 3.48 14.28 -7.89
C PRO A 80 4.93 14.57 -7.45
N ASN A 81 5.35 15.83 -7.61
CA ASN A 81 6.71 16.32 -7.28
C ASN A 81 7.86 15.73 -8.12
N THR A 82 7.58 15.20 -9.32
CA THR A 82 8.61 14.70 -10.25
C THR A 82 9.04 15.79 -11.24
N LEU A 83 10.31 15.75 -11.68
CA LEU A 83 10.81 16.57 -12.78
C LEU A 83 10.42 15.96 -14.13
N CYS A 84 10.16 16.80 -15.14
CA CYS A 84 9.93 16.29 -16.50
C CYS A 84 11.22 15.70 -17.09
N PRO A 85 11.12 14.80 -18.09
CA PRO A 85 12.29 14.12 -18.67
C PRO A 85 13.40 15.06 -19.13
N VAL A 86 13.03 16.24 -19.64
CA VAL A 86 13.98 17.28 -20.06
C VAL A 86 14.72 17.86 -18.85
N CYS A 87 13.98 18.28 -17.82
CA CYS A 87 14.58 18.85 -16.61
C CYS A 87 15.34 17.84 -15.76
N ALA A 88 14.97 16.55 -15.83
CA ALA A 88 15.68 15.46 -15.17
C ALA A 88 16.99 15.11 -15.88
N ALA A 89 17.02 15.16 -17.21
CA ALA A 89 18.25 14.99 -17.98
C ALA A 89 19.23 16.17 -17.80
N ASP A 90 18.71 17.36 -17.51
CA ASP A 90 19.46 18.58 -17.18
C ASP A 90 19.87 18.67 -15.69
N ASP A 91 19.67 17.62 -14.89
CA ASP A 91 20.12 17.57 -13.50
C ASP A 91 21.41 16.75 -13.38
N PRO A 92 22.59 17.39 -13.41
CA PRO A 92 23.84 16.69 -13.19
C PRO A 92 24.05 16.49 -11.70
N GLN A 93 23.33 15.57 -11.04
CA GLN A 93 23.70 15.12 -9.70
C GLN A 93 23.60 13.59 -9.58
N PRO A 94 24.72 12.88 -9.34
CA PRO A 94 24.68 11.55 -8.78
C PRO A 94 24.17 11.62 -7.32
N LEU A 95 23.16 10.83 -6.99
CA LEU A 95 22.62 10.66 -5.64
C LEU A 95 23.54 9.75 -4.79
N ASP A 96 24.81 10.11 -4.63
CA ASP A 96 25.74 9.34 -3.78
C ASP A 96 26.17 10.08 -2.49
N ASP A 97 25.74 11.33 -2.25
CA ASP A 97 26.19 12.14 -1.10
C ASP A 97 25.06 12.64 -0.16
N LEU A 98 23.95 11.91 -0.03
CA LEU A 98 22.94 12.20 1.02
C LEU A 98 23.20 11.52 2.37
N ASP A 99 24.16 10.59 2.44
CA ASP A 99 24.59 9.98 3.71
C ASP A 99 25.58 10.86 4.50
N ALA A 100 26.01 12.01 3.96
CA ALA A 100 27.03 12.89 4.57
C ALA A 100 26.47 14.15 5.25
N LEU A 101 25.15 14.35 5.29
CA LEU A 101 24.58 15.46 6.05
C LEU A 101 24.41 15.03 7.52
N PRO A 102 25.11 15.64 8.49
CA PRO A 102 24.82 15.37 9.90
C PRO A 102 23.37 15.78 10.16
N ILE A 103 22.55 14.80 10.54
CA ILE A 103 21.22 15.05 11.09
C ILE A 103 21.44 15.82 12.40
N THR A 104 21.42 17.14 12.34
CA THR A 104 21.37 17.95 13.56
C THR A 104 20.00 17.73 14.17
N THR A 105 19.91 16.86 15.17
CA THR A 105 18.73 16.75 16.04
C THR A 105 18.54 18.09 16.75
N PRO A 106 17.40 18.80 16.58
CA PRO A 106 17.11 19.97 17.38
C PRO A 106 16.67 19.48 18.77
N GLY A 107 17.61 19.41 19.71
CA GLY A 107 17.34 18.85 21.03
C GLY A 107 18.19 19.35 22.19
N ASP A 108 19.31 20.04 21.95
CA ASP A 108 20.17 20.55 23.03
C ASP A 108 20.33 22.08 22.94
N THR A 109 19.26 22.80 23.27
CA THR A 109 19.43 24.13 23.87
C THR A 109 18.88 24.07 25.28
N ALA A 110 19.76 23.62 26.19
CA ALA A 110 19.66 23.94 27.60
C ALA A 110 19.76 25.47 27.75
N TRP A 111 18.67 26.09 28.16
CA TRP A 111 18.70 27.43 28.73
C TRP A 111 18.75 27.24 30.25
N SER A 112 19.95 27.42 30.82
CA SER A 112 20.14 27.74 32.24
C SER A 112 19.85 29.21 32.48
#